data_AF-A0A6N4T7T6-F1
#
_entry.id   AF-A0A6N4T7T6-F1
#
_cell.length_a   1.000
_cell.length_b   1.000
_cell.length_c   1.000
_cell.angle_alpha   90.00
_cell.angle_beta   90.00
_cell.angle_gamma   90.00
#
_symmetry.space_group_name_H-M   'P 1'
#
loop_
_entity.id
_entity.type
_entity.pdbx_description
1 polymer ?
#
loop_
_entity_poly.entity_id
_entity_poly.type
_entity_poly.pdbx_seq_one_letter_code
_entity_poly.pdbx_strand_id
1 'polypeptide(L)'
;MKHSSIISRTVFLLGLALTCLSSQAAKISLDDCDLITAKPLRADFKDWLVKNRKLAAEGNVEAQTYVAAEANNRLACLEEKITEKSGWLVTMSSGDGTSETTSNPGIPNIKKNADAYAALKDAVKYTHQAGANDPAYRGMSAQLVLRYLAVLPESLETAYEDVAGANQLECVLKRQFGKRDVKYACASHRTTLAQLTTKISAERRAVLDQKAQQWAADFPAK
;
A
#
# COMPACT_ATOMS: atom_id res chain seq x y z
N MET A 1 11.12 70.71 -49.18
CA MET A 1 12.34 69.87 -49.19
C MET A 1 11.97 68.54 -48.53
N LYS A 2 11.75 67.44 -49.29
CA LYS A 2 12.72 66.35 -49.58
C LYS A 2 13.40 65.84 -48.28
N HIS A 3 13.41 64.58 -47.85
CA HIS A 3 13.10 63.27 -48.45
C HIS A 3 13.01 62.19 -47.33
N SER A 4 12.26 61.11 -47.61
CA SER A 4 12.53 59.68 -47.27
C SER A 4 12.49 59.22 -45.80
N SER A 5 11.54 58.36 -45.38
CA SER A 5 11.40 56.90 -45.64
C SER A 5 12.44 56.05 -44.88
N ILE A 6 11.98 55.14 -43.99
CA ILE A 6 12.19 53.68 -44.09
C ILE A 6 11.46 52.94 -42.94
N ILE A 7 10.78 51.89 -43.38
CA ILE A 7 10.06 50.81 -42.69
C ILE A 7 10.98 50.01 -41.76
N SER A 8 10.50 49.58 -40.58
CA SER A 8 10.78 48.21 -40.14
C SER A 8 9.72 47.67 -39.19
N ARG A 9 9.29 46.45 -39.54
CA ARG A 9 8.31 45.59 -38.89
C ARG A 9 8.75 45.27 -37.46
N THR A 10 7.81 44.93 -36.56
CA THR A 10 7.67 43.58 -35.97
C THR A 10 6.48 43.55 -35.01
N VAL A 11 5.48 42.75 -35.37
CA VAL A 11 4.43 42.20 -34.52
C VAL A 11 5.07 41.17 -33.58
N PHE A 12 4.85 41.23 -32.27
CA PHE A 12 4.92 40.03 -31.39
C PHE A 12 4.26 40.40 -30.02
N LEU A 13 2.99 40.05 -29.82
CA LEU A 13 2.48 38.80 -29.23
C LEU A 13 2.51 38.79 -27.69
N LEU A 14 1.30 38.61 -27.15
CA LEU A 14 1.01 38.14 -25.80
C LEU A 14 2.04 37.08 -25.37
N GLY A 15 2.76 37.37 -24.29
CA GLY A 15 3.43 36.37 -23.49
C GLY A 15 2.77 36.36 -22.12
N LEU A 16 1.60 35.69 -22.00
CA LEU A 16 1.21 35.15 -20.72
C LEU A 16 2.43 34.41 -20.18
N ALA A 17 2.93 34.83 -19.03
CA ALA A 17 3.78 34.01 -18.19
C ALA A 17 2.92 32.84 -17.66
N LEU A 18 2.50 31.96 -18.56
CA LEU A 18 2.49 30.53 -18.32
C LEU A 18 3.96 30.17 -18.12
N THR A 19 4.45 30.42 -16.91
CA THR A 19 5.56 29.64 -16.39
C THR A 19 5.11 28.21 -16.55
N CYS A 20 5.65 27.59 -17.60
CA CYS A 20 5.62 26.16 -17.79
C CYS A 20 6.20 25.58 -16.50
N LEU A 21 5.31 25.27 -15.54
CA LEU A 21 5.41 24.11 -14.67
C LEU A 21 5.63 22.96 -15.62
N SER A 22 6.89 22.83 -15.98
CA SER A 22 7.41 21.82 -16.85
C SER A 22 7.01 20.55 -16.14
N SER A 23 6.06 19.87 -16.76
CA SER A 23 5.59 18.54 -16.48
C SER A 23 6.76 17.57 -16.54
N GLN A 24 7.68 17.67 -15.58
CA GLN A 24 8.57 16.60 -15.19
C GLN A 24 7.80 15.73 -14.22
N ALA A 25 6.67 15.19 -14.69
CA ALA A 25 6.08 13.99 -14.13
C ALA A 25 7.01 12.84 -14.50
N ALA A 26 8.19 12.79 -13.86
CA ALA A 26 8.79 11.50 -13.61
C ALA A 26 7.70 10.70 -12.89
N LYS A 27 7.13 9.71 -13.56
CA LYS A 27 6.19 8.78 -12.90
C LYS A 27 6.99 8.19 -11.75
N ILE A 28 6.66 8.59 -10.52
CA ILE A 28 7.27 8.01 -9.32
C ILE A 28 6.92 6.53 -9.36
N SER A 29 7.94 5.70 -9.57
CA SER A 29 7.79 4.25 -9.54
C SER A 29 7.90 3.81 -8.09
N LEU A 30 6.80 3.36 -7.51
CA LEU A 30 6.80 2.85 -6.13
C LEU A 30 7.44 1.46 -6.02
N ASP A 31 7.76 0.82 -7.13
CA ASP A 31 8.44 -0.47 -7.19
C ASP A 31 9.96 -0.32 -7.42
N ASP A 32 10.44 0.92 -7.62
CA ASP A 32 11.87 1.21 -7.76
C ASP A 32 12.53 1.24 -6.37
N CYS A 33 13.16 0.12 -5.98
CA CYS A 33 13.83 -0.03 -4.70
C CYS A 33 14.95 0.98 -4.47
N ASP A 34 15.68 1.39 -5.52
CA ASP A 34 16.75 2.37 -5.42
C ASP A 34 16.16 3.75 -5.11
N LEU A 35 15.02 4.10 -5.71
CA LEU A 35 14.31 5.35 -5.43
C LEU A 35 13.77 5.39 -4.00
N ILE A 36 13.01 4.37 -3.59
CA ILE A 36 12.22 4.41 -2.34
C ILE A 36 13.06 4.11 -1.08
N THR A 37 14.24 3.51 -1.23
CA THR A 37 15.17 3.23 -0.11
C THR A 37 16.41 4.13 -0.09
N ALA A 38 16.53 5.08 -1.03
CA ALA A 38 17.67 5.98 -1.13
C ALA A 38 17.93 6.78 0.16
N LYS A 39 19.21 7.05 0.43
CA LYS A 39 19.68 7.94 1.50
C LYS A 39 20.73 8.89 0.96
N PRO A 40 20.43 10.18 0.73
CA PRO A 40 19.13 10.85 0.91
C PRO A 40 18.11 10.48 -0.19
N LEU A 41 16.81 10.68 0.09
CA LEU A 41 15.75 10.53 -0.91
C LEU A 41 15.86 11.61 -1.99
N ARG A 42 15.47 11.26 -3.22
CA ARG A 42 15.31 12.21 -4.32
C ARG A 42 14.25 13.25 -3.96
N ALA A 43 14.49 14.53 -4.30
CA ALA A 43 13.69 15.65 -3.81
C ALA A 43 12.20 15.56 -4.22
N ASP A 44 11.94 15.22 -5.48
CA ASP A 44 10.59 15.01 -6.02
C ASP A 44 9.83 13.89 -5.29
N PHE A 45 10.51 12.77 -5.00
CA PHE A 45 9.93 11.65 -4.26
C PHE A 45 9.64 12.03 -2.81
N LYS A 46 10.57 12.75 -2.16
CA LYS A 46 10.37 13.27 -0.81
C LYS A 46 9.15 14.20 -0.74
N ASP A 47 9.02 15.14 -1.67
CA ASP A 47 7.92 16.09 -1.72
C ASP A 47 6.58 15.38 -1.98
N TRP A 48 6.59 14.40 -2.90
CA TRP A 48 5.44 13.53 -3.14
C TRP A 48 5.03 12.76 -1.89
N LEU A 49 5.98 12.17 -1.16
CA LEU A 49 5.71 11.40 0.05
C LEU A 49 5.12 12.28 1.16
N VAL A 50 5.70 13.47 1.38
CA VAL A 50 5.20 14.45 2.36
C VAL A 50 3.77 14.87 2.01
N LYS A 51 3.51 15.21 0.75
CA LYS A 51 2.19 15.60 0.27
C LYS A 51 1.16 14.48 0.49
N ASN A 52 1.45 13.26 0.07
CA ASN A 52 0.50 12.15 0.17
C ASN A 52 0.28 11.71 1.61
N ARG A 53 1.30 11.75 2.48
CA ARG A 53 1.11 11.48 3.93
C ARG A 53 0.19 12.51 4.57
N LYS A 54 0.29 13.78 4.19
CA LYS A 54 -0.62 14.83 4.66
C LYS A 54 -2.06 14.56 4.18
N LEU A 55 -2.26 14.35 2.89
CA LEU A 55 -3.58 14.07 2.32
C LEU A 55 -4.20 12.79 2.89
N ALA A 56 -3.41 11.75 3.11
CA ALA A 56 -3.86 10.50 3.73
C ALA A 56 -4.35 10.72 5.16
N ALA A 57 -3.63 11.55 5.94
CA ALA A 57 -4.04 11.94 7.29
C ALA A 57 -5.32 12.79 7.31
N GLU A 58 -5.59 13.53 6.24
CA GLU A 58 -6.83 14.30 6.02
C GLU A 58 -7.99 13.44 5.47
N GLY A 59 -7.79 12.13 5.31
CA GLY A 59 -8.83 11.19 4.88
C GLY A 59 -8.96 11.01 3.36
N ASN A 60 -8.03 11.51 2.56
CA ASN A 60 -8.04 11.28 1.12
C ASN A 60 -7.74 9.81 0.78
N VAL A 61 -8.74 9.11 0.22
CA VAL A 61 -8.69 7.66 -0.07
C VAL A 61 -7.58 7.28 -1.05
N GLU A 62 -7.37 8.10 -2.08
CA GLU A 62 -6.33 7.85 -3.09
C GLU A 62 -4.94 7.99 -2.46
N ALA A 63 -4.72 9.05 -1.69
CA ALA A 63 -3.47 9.25 -0.96
C ALA A 63 -3.21 8.13 0.06
N GLN A 64 -4.23 7.64 0.77
CA GLN A 64 -4.12 6.47 1.66
C GLN A 64 -3.62 5.23 0.91
N THR A 65 -4.16 5.00 -0.29
CA THR A 65 -3.74 3.89 -1.16
C THR A 65 -2.27 4.06 -1.58
N TYR A 66 -1.87 5.25 -2.01
CA TYR A 66 -0.49 5.51 -2.43
C TYR A 66 0.53 5.37 -1.30
N VAL A 67 0.22 5.86 -0.08
CA VAL A 67 1.15 5.71 1.05
C VAL A 67 1.19 4.28 1.58
N ALA A 68 0.10 3.52 1.49
CA ALA A 68 0.09 2.10 1.82
C ALA A 68 0.96 1.30 0.85
N ALA A 69 0.82 1.55 -0.46
CA ALA A 69 1.66 0.96 -1.49
C ALA A 69 3.15 1.31 -1.27
N GLU A 70 3.50 2.60 -1.09
CA GLU A 70 4.88 2.99 -0.81
C GLU A 70 5.44 2.30 0.43
N ALA A 71 4.71 2.29 1.54
CA ALA A 71 5.21 1.74 2.79
C ALA A 71 5.42 0.22 2.70
N ASN A 72 4.48 -0.50 2.06
CA ASN A 72 4.61 -1.93 1.80
C ASN A 72 5.79 -2.23 0.88
N ASN A 73 5.92 -1.49 -0.22
CA ASN A 73 6.99 -1.67 -1.20
C ASN A 73 8.36 -1.37 -0.60
N ARG A 74 8.46 -0.31 0.21
CA ARG A 74 9.69 0.04 0.91
C ARG A 74 10.10 -1.05 1.89
N LEU A 75 9.15 -1.66 2.62
CA LEU A 75 9.44 -2.84 3.44
C LEU A 75 9.95 -4.01 2.58
N ALA A 76 9.27 -4.34 1.48
CA ALA A 76 9.67 -5.43 0.60
C ALA A 76 11.08 -5.23 0.03
N CYS A 77 11.43 -4.01 -0.41
CA CYS A 77 12.78 -3.69 -0.88
C CYS A 77 13.84 -3.84 0.21
N LEU A 78 13.52 -3.47 1.46
CA LEU A 78 14.43 -3.68 2.60
C LEU A 78 14.56 -5.17 2.95
N GLU A 79 13.45 -5.93 2.92
CA GLU A 79 13.47 -7.38 3.08
C GLU A 79 14.38 -8.03 2.02
N GLU A 80 14.26 -7.64 0.76
CA GLU A 80 15.09 -8.15 -0.33
C GLU A 80 16.56 -7.83 -0.14
N LYS A 81 16.88 -6.57 0.16
CA LYS A 81 18.26 -6.12 0.40
C LYS A 81 18.92 -6.84 1.58
N ILE A 82 18.17 -7.20 2.61
CA ILE A 82 18.69 -7.80 3.84
C ILE A 82 18.74 -9.33 3.77
N THR A 83 17.75 -9.94 3.11
CA THR A 83 17.59 -11.40 3.09
C THR A 83 18.07 -12.05 1.79
N GLU A 84 18.38 -11.25 0.76
CA GLU A 84 18.69 -11.70 -0.61
C GLU A 84 17.57 -12.55 -1.25
N LYS A 85 16.37 -12.50 -0.68
CA LYS A 85 15.15 -13.15 -1.17
C LYS A 85 14.15 -12.08 -1.53
N SER A 86 13.40 -12.26 -2.62
CA SER A 86 12.28 -11.37 -2.97
C SER A 86 11.46 -11.02 -1.73
N GLY A 87 11.30 -9.73 -1.42
CA GLY A 87 10.40 -9.24 -0.36
C GLY A 87 8.92 -9.43 -0.72
N TRP A 88 8.66 -9.66 -2.01
CA TRP A 88 7.33 -9.80 -2.57
C TRP A 88 6.84 -11.24 -2.47
N LEU A 89 5.53 -11.39 -2.22
CA LEU A 89 4.84 -12.64 -2.46
C LEU A 89 4.69 -12.82 -3.97
N VAL A 90 5.29 -13.87 -4.50
CA VAL A 90 5.22 -14.21 -5.92
C VAL A 90 4.42 -15.49 -6.05
N THR A 91 3.28 -15.43 -6.74
CA THR A 91 2.53 -16.62 -7.15
C THR A 91 2.80 -16.86 -8.62
N MET A 92 3.47 -17.96 -8.94
CA MET A 92 3.67 -18.43 -10.30
C MET A 92 2.61 -19.48 -10.60
N SER A 93 1.76 -19.19 -11.58
CA SER A 93 0.78 -20.16 -12.09
C SER A 93 1.30 -20.81 -13.36
N SER A 94 1.38 -22.13 -13.35
CA SER A 94 1.75 -22.97 -14.48
C SER A 94 0.54 -23.22 -15.40
N GLY A 95 0.79 -23.51 -16.68
CA GLY A 95 -0.26 -23.80 -17.66
C GLY A 95 -1.06 -25.09 -17.40
N ASP A 96 -0.59 -25.94 -16.49
CA ASP A 96 -1.27 -27.17 -16.04
C ASP A 96 -2.22 -26.95 -14.84
N GLY A 97 -2.37 -25.70 -14.39
CA GLY A 97 -3.22 -25.33 -13.26
C GLY A 97 -2.55 -25.45 -11.89
N THR A 98 -1.26 -25.81 -11.83
CA THR A 98 -0.48 -25.73 -10.59
C THR A 98 -0.05 -24.29 -10.30
N SER A 99 0.00 -23.91 -9.02
CA SER A 99 0.51 -22.60 -8.60
C SER A 99 1.51 -22.77 -7.46
N GLU A 100 2.69 -22.19 -7.61
CA GLU A 100 3.68 -22.08 -6.55
C GLU A 100 3.68 -20.67 -5.99
N THR A 101 3.56 -20.55 -4.66
CA THR A 101 3.64 -19.26 -3.97
C THR A 101 4.91 -19.21 -3.14
N THR A 102 5.86 -18.37 -3.56
CA THR A 102 7.04 -18.06 -2.76
C THR A 102 6.70 -16.88 -1.86
N SER A 103 6.77 -17.08 -0.55
CA SER A 103 6.63 -15.99 0.43
C SER A 103 7.94 -15.75 1.16
N ASN A 104 8.32 -14.48 1.31
CA ASN A 104 9.45 -14.12 2.16
C ASN A 104 9.09 -14.42 3.63
N PRO A 105 9.90 -15.20 4.37
CA PRO A 105 9.67 -15.42 5.80
C PRO A 105 9.81 -14.14 6.65
N GLY A 106 10.22 -13.03 6.04
CA GLY A 106 10.52 -11.76 6.70
C GLY A 106 11.97 -11.71 7.21
N ILE A 107 12.39 -10.54 7.69
CA ILE A 107 13.72 -10.31 8.25
C ILE A 107 13.78 -10.93 9.66
N PRO A 108 14.64 -11.92 9.92
CA PRO A 108 14.83 -12.45 11.26
C PRO A 108 15.33 -11.36 12.22
N ASN A 109 14.74 -11.26 13.40
CA ASN A 109 15.09 -10.23 14.40
C ASN A 109 15.05 -8.79 13.84
N ILE A 110 14.03 -8.45 13.03
CA ILE A 110 13.90 -7.15 12.36
C ILE A 110 14.14 -5.93 13.26
N LYS A 111 13.88 -6.00 14.57
CA LYS A 111 14.20 -4.95 15.55
C LYS A 111 15.68 -4.52 15.56
N LYS A 112 16.61 -5.39 15.13
CA LYS A 112 18.04 -5.06 15.00
C LYS A 112 18.33 -4.16 13.79
N ASN A 113 17.41 -4.08 12.82
CA ASN A 113 17.49 -3.18 11.68
C ASN A 113 16.48 -2.04 11.87
N ALA A 114 16.95 -0.89 12.34
CA ALA A 114 16.08 0.23 12.68
C ALA A 114 15.24 0.74 11.49
N ASP A 115 15.83 0.78 10.29
CA ASP A 115 15.14 1.24 9.08
C ASP A 115 14.03 0.26 8.67
N ALA A 116 14.33 -1.04 8.62
CA ALA A 116 13.35 -2.07 8.28
C ALA A 116 12.24 -2.16 9.33
N TYR A 117 12.56 -2.03 10.62
CA TYR A 117 11.55 -2.02 11.67
C TYR A 117 10.67 -0.76 11.60
N ALA A 118 11.22 0.40 11.26
CA ALA A 118 10.43 1.60 11.00
C ALA A 118 9.54 1.41 9.76
N ALA A 119 10.06 0.83 8.68
CA ALA A 119 9.29 0.52 7.48
C ALA A 119 8.15 -0.47 7.75
N LEU A 120 8.38 -1.50 8.57
CA LEU A 120 7.34 -2.44 9.00
C LEU A 120 6.19 -1.74 9.71
N LYS A 121 6.50 -0.86 10.68
CA LYS A 121 5.47 -0.11 11.42
C LYS A 121 4.69 0.82 10.50
N ASP A 122 5.37 1.51 9.58
CA ASP A 122 4.73 2.34 8.56
C ASP A 122 3.82 1.49 7.66
N ALA A 123 4.30 0.34 7.18
CA ALA A 123 3.53 -0.56 6.33
C ALA A 123 2.23 -0.99 7.02
N VAL A 124 2.32 -1.57 8.23
CA VAL A 124 1.14 -2.00 9.00
C VAL A 124 0.16 -0.84 9.21
N LYS A 125 0.66 0.33 9.64
CA LYS A 125 -0.18 1.51 9.86
C LYS A 125 -0.93 1.94 8.61
N TYR A 126 -0.22 2.11 7.50
CA TYR A 126 -0.81 2.66 6.28
C TYR A 126 -1.68 1.63 5.55
N THR A 127 -1.34 0.35 5.59
CA THR A 127 -2.21 -0.71 5.07
C THR A 127 -3.50 -0.84 5.88
N HIS A 128 -3.44 -0.75 7.21
CA HIS A 128 -4.65 -0.71 8.02
C HIS A 128 -5.52 0.51 7.66
N GLN A 129 -4.90 1.69 7.54
CA GLN A 129 -5.61 2.93 7.18
C GLN A 129 -6.30 2.83 5.80
N ALA A 130 -5.59 2.35 4.78
CA ALA A 130 -6.17 2.12 3.46
C ALA A 130 -7.24 1.02 3.47
N GLY A 131 -7.12 0.06 4.39
CA GLY A 131 -8.07 -1.03 4.63
C GLY A 131 -9.50 -0.57 4.95
N ALA A 132 -9.68 0.66 5.41
CA ALA A 132 -11.02 1.24 5.59
C ALA A 132 -11.83 1.24 4.28
N ASN A 133 -11.16 1.42 3.13
CA ASN A 133 -11.75 1.62 1.82
C ASN A 133 -11.39 0.55 0.78
N ASP A 134 -10.49 -0.38 1.12
CA ASP A 134 -10.03 -1.43 0.22
C ASP A 134 -9.74 -2.74 0.99
N PRO A 135 -10.51 -3.82 0.76
CA PRO A 135 -10.31 -5.11 1.44
C PRO A 135 -8.93 -5.74 1.20
N ALA A 136 -8.22 -5.36 0.12
CA ALA A 136 -6.89 -5.90 -0.17
C ALA A 136 -5.90 -5.47 0.90
N TYR A 137 -5.96 -4.19 1.29
CA TYR A 137 -5.09 -3.63 2.31
C TYR A 137 -5.42 -4.13 3.72
N ARG A 138 -6.68 -4.50 4.01
CA ARG A 138 -7.01 -5.23 5.24
C ARG A 138 -6.30 -6.58 5.30
N GLY A 139 -6.36 -7.35 4.21
CA GLY A 139 -5.61 -8.61 4.12
C GLY A 139 -4.10 -8.42 4.27
N MET A 140 -3.55 -7.42 3.60
CA MET A 140 -2.12 -7.08 3.65
C MET A 140 -1.67 -6.70 5.06
N SER A 141 -2.41 -5.81 5.74
CA SER A 141 -2.19 -5.43 7.14
C SER A 141 -2.10 -6.66 8.04
N ALA A 142 -3.08 -7.56 7.93
CA ALA A 142 -3.12 -8.77 8.74
C ALA A 142 -1.97 -9.75 8.46
N GLN A 143 -1.60 -9.91 7.19
CA GLN A 143 -0.47 -10.76 6.80
C GLN A 143 0.87 -10.22 7.30
N LEU A 144 1.08 -8.90 7.25
CA LEU A 144 2.29 -8.27 7.81
C LEU A 144 2.40 -8.49 9.32
N VAL A 145 1.31 -8.28 10.05
CA VAL A 145 1.27 -8.53 11.50
C VAL A 145 1.49 -10.01 11.82
N LEU A 146 0.88 -10.92 11.07
CA LEU A 146 1.07 -12.35 11.25
C LEU A 146 2.52 -12.77 11.01
N ARG A 147 3.15 -12.27 9.93
CA ARG A 147 4.55 -12.53 9.58
C ARG A 147 5.51 -12.04 10.68
N TYR A 148 5.24 -10.87 11.24
CA TYR A 148 6.08 -10.21 12.24
C TYR A 148 5.49 -10.21 13.66
N LEU A 149 4.67 -11.20 13.99
CA LEU A 149 3.88 -11.22 15.23
C LEU A 149 4.70 -11.00 16.51
N ALA A 150 5.90 -11.57 16.57
CA ALA A 150 6.80 -11.46 17.72
C ALA A 150 7.23 -10.01 18.03
N VAL A 151 7.11 -9.10 17.06
CA VAL A 151 7.53 -7.70 17.19
C VAL A 151 6.38 -6.71 17.04
N LEU A 152 5.15 -7.18 16.79
CA LEU A 152 3.93 -6.37 16.64
C LEU A 152 2.74 -6.87 17.49
N PRO A 153 2.93 -7.25 18.78
CA PRO A 153 1.82 -7.75 19.60
C PRO A 153 0.68 -6.73 19.76
N GLU A 154 0.98 -5.44 19.71
CA GLU A 154 0.01 -4.35 19.85
C GLU A 154 -0.94 -4.22 18.65
N SER A 155 -0.57 -4.76 17.48
CA SER A 155 -1.38 -4.71 16.26
C SER A 155 -2.21 -5.97 16.03
N LEU A 156 -2.12 -6.95 16.93
CA LEU A 156 -2.72 -8.28 16.74
C LEU A 156 -4.24 -8.23 16.60
N GLU A 157 -4.94 -7.49 17.47
CA GLU A 157 -6.40 -7.39 17.40
C GLU A 157 -6.87 -6.66 16.13
N THR A 158 -6.18 -5.58 15.76
CA THR A 158 -6.46 -4.82 14.55
C THR A 158 -6.27 -5.69 13.30
N ALA A 159 -5.19 -6.47 13.25
CA ALA A 159 -4.94 -7.42 12.18
C ALA A 159 -6.04 -8.50 12.07
N TYR A 160 -6.52 -8.99 13.21
CA TYR A 160 -7.64 -9.93 13.22
C TYR A 160 -8.92 -9.30 12.70
N GLU A 161 -9.29 -8.11 13.19
CA GLU A 161 -10.46 -7.37 12.72
C GLU A 161 -10.38 -7.09 11.21
N ASP A 162 -9.22 -6.69 10.72
CA ASP A 162 -8.96 -6.44 9.31
C ASP A 162 -9.24 -7.68 8.45
N VAL A 163 -8.60 -8.81 8.77
CA VAL A 163 -8.79 -10.02 7.95
C VAL A 163 -10.17 -10.64 8.12
N ALA A 164 -10.77 -10.54 9.32
CA ALA A 164 -12.15 -10.97 9.54
C ALA A 164 -13.10 -10.16 8.65
N GLY A 165 -12.93 -8.83 8.56
CA GLY A 165 -13.75 -7.96 7.70
C GLY A 165 -13.60 -8.32 6.22
N ALA A 166 -12.36 -8.47 5.74
CA ALA A 166 -12.10 -8.88 4.36
C ALA A 166 -12.68 -10.28 4.06
N ASN A 167 -12.59 -11.22 5.00
CA ASN A 167 -13.19 -12.54 4.90
C ASN A 167 -14.72 -12.48 4.80
N GLN A 168 -15.36 -11.68 5.65
CA GLN A 168 -16.82 -11.50 5.60
C GLN A 168 -17.26 -10.93 4.24
N LEU A 169 -16.55 -9.94 3.72
CA LEU A 169 -16.87 -9.32 2.44
C LEU A 169 -16.71 -10.30 1.25
N GLU A 170 -15.54 -10.93 1.14
CA GLU A 170 -15.16 -11.66 -0.08
C GLU A 170 -15.49 -13.16 -0.04
N CYS A 171 -15.54 -13.78 1.15
CA CYS A 171 -15.90 -15.20 1.29
C CYS A 171 -17.37 -15.42 1.62
N VAL A 172 -17.92 -14.65 2.56
CA VAL A 172 -19.28 -14.88 3.09
C VAL A 172 -20.31 -14.17 2.22
N LEU A 173 -20.15 -12.84 2.06
CA LEU A 173 -21.02 -12.03 1.20
C LEU A 173 -20.69 -12.20 -0.29
N LYS A 174 -19.53 -12.78 -0.63
CA LYS A 174 -19.05 -13.02 -2.00
C LYS A 174 -19.06 -11.76 -2.88
N ARG A 175 -18.83 -10.59 -2.28
CA ARG A 175 -18.75 -9.32 -3.00
C ARG A 175 -17.39 -9.19 -3.67
N GLN A 176 -17.39 -8.82 -4.94
CA GLN A 176 -16.17 -8.57 -5.69
C GLN A 176 -15.71 -7.13 -5.47
N PHE A 177 -14.42 -6.94 -5.22
CA PHE A 177 -13.80 -5.62 -5.16
C PHE A 177 -12.84 -5.43 -6.34
N GLY A 178 -13.19 -4.50 -7.23
CA GLY A 178 -12.40 -4.20 -8.42
C GLY A 178 -12.18 -5.42 -9.31
N LYS A 179 -10.95 -5.57 -9.83
CA LYS A 179 -10.56 -6.68 -10.71
C LYS A 179 -9.93 -7.87 -9.96
N ARG A 180 -10.08 -7.93 -8.64
CA ARG A 180 -9.44 -8.98 -7.83
C ARG A 180 -10.08 -10.35 -8.08
N ASP A 181 -9.25 -11.39 -8.09
CA ASP A 181 -9.73 -12.77 -8.06
C ASP A 181 -10.31 -13.06 -6.66
N VAL A 182 -11.63 -13.13 -6.59
CA VAL A 182 -12.38 -13.37 -5.35
C VAL A 182 -12.04 -14.73 -4.74
N LYS A 183 -11.74 -15.76 -5.54
CA LYS A 183 -11.39 -17.10 -5.01
C LYS A 183 -10.03 -17.07 -4.33
N TYR A 184 -9.04 -16.49 -4.99
CA TYR A 184 -7.70 -16.33 -4.43
C TYR A 184 -7.73 -15.47 -3.17
N ALA A 185 -8.41 -14.33 -3.23
CA ALA A 185 -8.53 -13.41 -2.11
C ALA A 185 -9.22 -14.07 -0.91
N CYS A 186 -10.34 -14.76 -1.14
CA CYS A 186 -11.03 -15.51 -0.10
C CYS A 186 -10.13 -16.59 0.55
N ALA A 187 -9.43 -17.39 -0.26
CA ALA A 187 -8.52 -18.43 0.25
C ALA A 187 -7.40 -17.84 1.13
N SER A 188 -6.83 -16.72 0.69
CA SER A 188 -5.81 -15.96 1.42
C SER A 188 -6.33 -15.44 2.77
N HIS A 189 -7.51 -14.82 2.78
CA HIS A 189 -8.14 -14.29 4.01
C HIS A 189 -8.53 -15.42 4.97
N ARG A 190 -9.07 -16.54 4.49
CA ARG A 190 -9.38 -17.71 5.33
C ARG A 190 -8.13 -18.26 6.03
N THR A 191 -7.05 -18.40 5.29
CA THR A 191 -5.78 -18.94 5.82
C THR A 191 -5.19 -18.01 6.88
N THR A 192 -5.19 -16.71 6.62
CA THR A 192 -4.67 -15.70 7.54
C THR A 192 -5.54 -15.59 8.80
N LEU A 193 -6.86 -15.56 8.65
CA LEU A 193 -7.82 -15.54 9.77
C LEU A 193 -7.71 -16.78 10.66
N ALA A 194 -7.56 -17.97 10.07
CA ALA A 194 -7.39 -19.21 10.84
C ALA A 194 -6.13 -19.17 11.71
N GLN A 195 -5.02 -18.61 11.21
CA GLN A 195 -3.80 -18.47 11.99
C GLN A 195 -3.96 -17.47 13.14
N LEU A 196 -4.53 -16.29 12.86
CA LEU A 196 -4.76 -15.26 13.88
C LEU A 196 -5.80 -15.67 14.93
N THR A 197 -6.77 -16.52 14.56
CA THR A 197 -7.76 -17.09 15.50
C THR A 197 -7.10 -17.80 16.67
N THR A 198 -5.95 -18.45 16.45
CA THR A 198 -5.22 -19.15 17.53
C THR A 198 -4.48 -18.21 18.49
N LYS A 199 -4.45 -16.91 18.20
CA LYS A 199 -3.68 -15.90 18.94
C LYS A 199 -4.56 -14.96 19.78
N ILE A 200 -5.88 -15.04 19.63
CA ILE A 200 -6.85 -14.16 20.32
C ILE A 200 -7.90 -15.03 21.01
N SER A 201 -8.27 -14.68 22.25
CA SER A 201 -9.28 -15.43 23.01
C SER A 201 -10.65 -15.41 22.32
N ALA A 202 -11.47 -16.43 22.57
CA ALA A 202 -12.78 -16.55 21.93
C ALA A 202 -13.70 -15.36 22.25
N GLU A 203 -13.68 -14.88 23.48
CA GLU A 203 -14.48 -13.74 23.95
C GLU A 203 -14.07 -12.47 23.20
N ARG A 204 -12.75 -12.27 23.01
CA ARG A 204 -12.26 -11.10 22.31
C ARG A 204 -12.55 -11.16 20.81
N ARG A 205 -12.41 -12.35 20.21
CA ARG A 205 -12.77 -12.58 18.80
C ARG A 205 -14.23 -12.26 18.53
N ALA A 206 -15.16 -12.64 19.40
CA ALA A 206 -16.59 -12.34 19.20
C ALA A 206 -16.87 -10.83 19.01
N VAL A 207 -16.19 -9.98 19.78
CA VAL A 207 -16.31 -8.51 19.66
C VAL A 207 -15.73 -8.01 18.33
N LEU A 208 -14.56 -8.53 17.93
CA LEU A 208 -13.90 -8.15 16.68
C LEU A 208 -14.67 -8.65 15.46
N ASP A 209 -15.23 -9.87 15.52
CA ASP A 209 -16.05 -10.47 14.48
C ASP A 209 -17.32 -9.63 14.24
N GLN A 210 -17.94 -9.10 15.29
CA GLN A 210 -19.09 -8.20 15.16
C GLN A 210 -18.72 -6.90 14.42
N LYS A 211 -17.58 -6.30 14.74
CA LYS A 211 -17.10 -5.10 14.03
C LYS A 211 -16.75 -5.39 12.57
N ALA A 212 -16.08 -6.51 12.33
CA ALA A 212 -15.73 -6.99 11.00
C ALA A 212 -16.97 -7.23 10.12
N GLN A 213 -18.01 -7.85 10.69
CA GLN A 213 -19.30 -8.06 10.02
C GLN A 213 -19.98 -6.73 9.69
N GLN A 214 -20.01 -5.78 10.64
CA GLN A 214 -20.59 -4.47 10.42
C GLN A 214 -19.87 -3.72 9.29
N TRP A 215 -18.53 -3.68 9.33
CA TRP A 215 -17.75 -3.06 8.26
C TRP A 215 -18.04 -3.70 6.89
N ALA A 216 -18.06 -5.03 6.81
CA ALA A 216 -18.31 -5.73 5.55
C ALA A 216 -19.74 -5.49 5.02
N ALA A 217 -20.73 -5.34 5.91
CA ALA A 217 -22.09 -5.00 5.56
C ALA A 217 -22.18 -3.59 4.96
N ASP A 218 -21.55 -2.61 5.62
CA ASP A 218 -21.53 -1.19 5.25
C ASP A 218 -20.62 -0.89 4.06
N PHE A 219 -19.70 -1.81 3.73
CA PHE A 219 -18.76 -1.60 2.65
C PHE A 219 -19.50 -1.44 1.31
N PRO A 220 -19.21 -0.37 0.54
CA PRO A 220 -19.93 -0.09 -0.70
C PRO A 220 -19.90 -1.26 -1.67
N ALA A 221 -21.07 -1.71 -2.11
CA ALA A 221 -21.18 -2.56 -3.29
C ALA A 221 -20.81 -1.70 -4.50
N LYS A 222 -19.62 -1.91 -5.06
CA LYS A 222 -19.20 -1.28 -6.33
C LYS A 222 -19.46 -2.23 -7.48
#